data_AF-A0A1J4K433-F1
#
_entry.id   AF-A0A1J4K433-F1
#
_cell.length_a   1.000
_cell.length_b   1.000
_cell.length_c   1.000
_cell.angle_alpha   90.00
_cell.angle_beta   90.00
_cell.angle_gamma   90.00
#
_symmetry.space_group_name_H-M   'P 1'
#
loop_
_entity.id
_entity.type
_entity.pdbx_description
1 polymer ?
#
loop_
_entity_poly.entity_id
_entity_poly.type
_entity_poly.pdbx_seq_one_letter_code
_entity_poly.pdbx_strand_id
1 'polypeptide(L)'
;MNLFRFPDPVFSKIAKHVCKGPVPSKWIQPFTFKTHSYSLFQKEDGPCGLLASLQAYICISLRVNPNVSPDDLLIEAILDIMYKIRRNFVLASKIDLENHYIEFYSTQNRKTAHDFLKNSKWYLSENASLLFVYSIVILLGPVWLDSYAFSDLFIINGQTSLNFVLLLLTGDVLDSFHDGNIITNGVVFKGALSEQEIGFVSISDSQAYQNIGNYFSHPLQSVWIGYYGGHFTTIVKTDNNMFLEFDSLQHNTFFNDVSESHIFYQQLTGK
;
A
#
# COMPACT_ATOMS: atom_id res chain seq x y z
N MET A 1 -7.13 -3.79 -23.53
CA MET A 1 -5.94 -3.00 -23.20
C MET A 1 -4.80 -3.43 -24.10
N ASN A 2 -3.84 -2.57 -24.38
CA ASN A 2 -2.65 -2.93 -25.16
C ASN A 2 -1.61 -3.59 -24.26
N LEU A 3 -0.97 -4.65 -24.74
CA LEU A 3 0.16 -5.28 -24.10
C LEU A 3 1.43 -4.51 -24.46
N PHE A 4 2.20 -4.12 -23.46
CA PHE A 4 3.52 -3.51 -23.59
C PHE A 4 4.56 -4.43 -22.99
N ARG A 5 5.79 -4.31 -23.50
CA ARG A 5 6.96 -5.02 -22.99
C ARG A 5 8.12 -4.06 -22.85
N PHE A 6 8.74 -4.03 -21.67
CA PHE A 6 10.01 -3.36 -21.46
C PHE A 6 11.11 -4.40 -21.25
N PRO A 7 12.00 -4.60 -22.24
CA PRO A 7 13.22 -5.37 -22.06
C PRO A 7 14.31 -4.52 -21.40
N ASP A 8 15.46 -5.11 -21.14
CA ASP A 8 16.66 -4.36 -20.78
C ASP A 8 17.07 -3.34 -21.86
N PRO A 9 17.66 -2.19 -21.46
CA PRO A 9 18.07 -1.83 -20.10
C PRO A 9 16.95 -1.19 -19.25
N VAL A 10 15.73 -1.05 -19.79
CA VAL A 10 14.62 -0.40 -19.10
C VAL A 10 14.13 -1.26 -17.93
N PHE A 11 14.06 -2.58 -18.13
CA PHE A 11 13.72 -3.52 -17.07
C PHE A 11 14.63 -3.37 -15.84
N SER A 12 15.95 -3.43 -16.01
CA SER A 12 16.90 -3.26 -14.91
C SER A 12 16.74 -1.92 -14.17
N LYS A 13 16.39 -0.84 -14.89
CA LYS A 13 16.10 0.46 -14.28
C LYS A 13 14.81 0.48 -13.48
N ILE A 14 13.81 -0.33 -13.83
CA ILE A 14 12.58 -0.49 -13.04
C ILE A 14 12.87 -1.36 -11.82
N ALA A 15 13.52 -2.50 -12.02
CA ALA A 15 13.84 -3.46 -10.96
C ALA A 15 14.66 -2.85 -9.83
N LYS A 16 15.57 -1.90 -10.13
CA LYS A 16 16.39 -1.20 -9.12
C LYS A 16 15.57 -0.41 -8.09
N HIS A 17 14.32 -0.05 -8.37
CA HIS A 17 13.44 0.63 -7.41
C HIS A 17 12.59 -0.33 -6.58
N VAL A 18 12.49 -1.60 -7.00
CA VAL A 18 11.70 -2.61 -6.31
C VAL A 18 12.45 -3.17 -5.11
N CYS A 19 13.63 -3.78 -5.33
CA CYS A 19 14.44 -4.37 -4.27
C CYS A 19 15.92 -4.45 -4.67
N LYS A 20 16.80 -4.66 -3.68
CA LYS A 20 18.21 -5.00 -3.90
C LYS A 20 18.34 -6.52 -4.03
N GLY A 21 19.02 -6.97 -5.08
CA GLY A 21 19.26 -8.39 -5.31
C GLY A 21 17.98 -9.15 -5.70
N PRO A 22 17.93 -10.48 -5.46
CA PRO A 22 16.79 -11.29 -5.84
C PRO A 22 15.52 -10.89 -5.07
N VAL A 23 14.37 -11.02 -5.73
CA VAL A 23 13.07 -10.79 -5.09
C VAL A 23 12.89 -11.78 -3.94
N PRO A 24 12.57 -11.33 -2.71
CA PRO A 24 12.34 -12.22 -1.59
C PRO A 24 11.13 -13.14 -1.84
N SER A 25 11.28 -14.45 -1.58
CA SER A 25 10.23 -15.45 -1.82
C SER A 25 8.91 -15.13 -1.13
N LYS A 26 8.95 -14.48 0.04
CA LYS A 26 7.78 -14.04 0.81
C LYS A 26 6.90 -12.98 0.13
N TRP A 27 7.39 -12.34 -0.94
CA TRP A 27 6.60 -11.46 -1.82
C TRP A 27 5.91 -12.20 -2.97
N ILE A 28 6.20 -13.48 -3.15
CA ILE A 28 5.51 -14.36 -4.10
C ILE A 28 4.27 -14.89 -3.39
N GLN A 29 3.23 -14.06 -3.34
CA GLN A 29 1.90 -14.47 -2.90
C GLN A 29 0.77 -13.77 -3.68
N PRO A 30 -0.37 -14.46 -3.86
CA PRO A 30 -1.59 -13.84 -4.35
C PRO A 30 -2.17 -12.89 -3.29
N PHE A 31 -3.12 -12.07 -3.70
CA PHE A 31 -4.00 -11.36 -2.79
C PHE A 31 -5.23 -12.22 -2.52
N THR A 32 -5.35 -12.72 -1.30
CA THR A 32 -6.49 -13.53 -0.86
C THR A 32 -7.02 -13.01 0.48
N PHE A 33 -8.29 -13.30 0.74
CA PHE A 33 -8.90 -13.08 2.04
C PHE A 33 -8.73 -14.30 2.93
N LYS A 34 -8.66 -14.09 4.25
CA LYS A 34 -8.86 -15.15 5.23
C LYS A 34 -10.26 -15.72 5.05
N THR A 35 -10.40 -17.03 5.17
CA THR A 35 -11.64 -17.77 4.89
C THR A 35 -12.84 -17.15 5.61
N HIS A 36 -13.93 -16.88 4.87
CA HIS A 36 -15.17 -16.27 5.37
C HIS A 36 -15.00 -14.88 6.01
N SER A 37 -14.05 -14.06 5.53
CA SER A 37 -13.83 -12.72 6.04
C SER A 37 -13.49 -11.70 4.93
N TYR A 38 -13.44 -10.43 5.31
CA TYR A 38 -12.89 -9.33 4.51
C TYR A 38 -11.47 -8.94 4.94
N SER A 39 -10.80 -9.78 5.73
CA SER A 39 -9.43 -9.58 6.21
C SER A 39 -8.46 -10.20 5.22
N LEU A 40 -7.52 -9.44 4.67
CA LEU A 40 -6.49 -9.95 3.79
C LEU A 40 -5.58 -10.93 4.52
N PHE A 41 -5.17 -11.98 3.82
CA PHE A 41 -4.27 -12.99 4.32
C PHE A 41 -2.85 -12.70 3.85
N GLN A 42 -1.88 -12.88 4.75
CA GLN A 42 -0.47 -12.85 4.43
C GLN A 42 0.18 -14.16 4.85
N LYS A 43 0.86 -14.82 3.91
CA LYS A 43 1.48 -16.13 4.17
C LYS A 43 2.67 -16.05 5.12
N GLU A 44 3.60 -15.15 4.83
CA GLU A 44 4.89 -14.96 5.50
C GLU A 44 5.17 -13.46 5.63
N ASP A 45 6.07 -13.06 6.54
CA ASP A 45 6.42 -11.65 6.76
C ASP A 45 6.92 -10.96 5.47
N GLY A 46 6.75 -9.65 5.31
CA GLY A 46 7.21 -8.94 4.10
C GLY A 46 6.26 -7.89 3.55
N PRO A 47 5.20 -8.27 2.83
CA PRO A 47 4.29 -7.31 2.18
C PRO A 47 3.21 -6.73 3.09
N CYS A 48 3.39 -6.76 4.42
CA CYS A 48 2.35 -6.30 5.36
C CYS A 48 1.94 -4.84 5.14
N GLY A 49 2.87 -3.94 4.79
CA GLY A 49 2.52 -2.55 4.49
C GLY A 49 1.71 -2.40 3.21
N LEU A 50 1.98 -3.23 2.19
CA LEU A 50 1.17 -3.29 0.98
C LEU A 50 -0.24 -3.82 1.29
N LEU A 51 -0.33 -4.94 2.01
CA LEU A 51 -1.61 -5.56 2.36
C LEU A 51 -2.43 -4.67 3.30
N ALA A 52 -1.82 -4.03 4.29
CA ALA A 52 -2.49 -3.06 5.14
C ALA A 52 -3.03 -1.87 4.32
N SER A 53 -2.25 -1.37 3.35
CA SER A 53 -2.74 -0.31 2.45
C SER A 53 -3.97 -0.75 1.67
N LEU A 54 -3.95 -1.94 1.06
CA LEU A 54 -5.12 -2.50 0.35
C LEU A 54 -6.31 -2.72 1.28
N GLN A 55 -6.09 -3.28 2.48
CA GLN A 55 -7.11 -3.51 3.49
C GLN A 55 -7.80 -2.22 3.92
N ALA A 56 -7.07 -1.11 4.03
CA ALA A 56 -7.65 0.20 4.35
C ALA A 56 -8.67 0.66 3.30
N TYR A 57 -8.33 0.59 2.01
CA TYR A 57 -9.26 0.92 0.92
C TYR A 57 -10.44 -0.06 0.84
N ILE A 58 -10.22 -1.36 1.12
CA ILE A 58 -11.31 -2.35 1.23
C ILE A 58 -12.28 -1.95 2.34
N CYS A 59 -11.78 -1.58 3.52
CA CYS A 59 -12.62 -1.17 4.65
C CYS A 59 -13.44 0.10 4.35
N ILE A 60 -12.85 1.08 3.65
CA ILE A 60 -13.58 2.28 3.19
C ILE A 60 -14.69 1.88 2.21
N SER A 61 -14.36 1.06 1.20
CA SER A 61 -15.32 0.62 0.19
C SER A 61 -16.48 -0.19 0.78
N LEU A 62 -16.19 -1.07 1.74
CA LEU A 62 -17.19 -1.91 2.41
C LEU A 62 -18.18 -1.08 3.25
N ARG A 63 -17.73 0.01 3.88
CA ARG A 63 -18.62 0.93 4.60
C ARG A 63 -19.61 1.62 3.66
N VAL A 64 -19.15 2.00 2.47
CA VAL A 64 -19.98 2.69 1.47
C VAL A 64 -20.93 1.72 0.77
N ASN A 65 -20.45 0.50 0.46
CA ASN A 65 -21.24 -0.51 -0.23
C ASN A 65 -21.03 -1.90 0.39
N PRO A 66 -21.89 -2.31 1.35
CA PRO A 66 -21.71 -3.56 2.10
C PRO A 66 -22.02 -4.83 1.30
N ASN A 67 -22.61 -4.71 0.11
CA ASN A 67 -23.06 -5.84 -0.70
C ASN A 67 -22.10 -6.21 -1.85
N VAL A 68 -20.90 -5.62 -1.87
CA VAL A 68 -19.88 -5.89 -2.90
C VAL A 68 -19.16 -7.20 -2.60
N SER A 69 -18.86 -7.97 -3.64
CA SER A 69 -18.09 -9.21 -3.47
C SER A 69 -16.66 -8.90 -2.96
N PRO A 70 -16.04 -9.79 -2.16
CA PRO A 70 -14.66 -9.60 -1.72
C PRO A 70 -13.68 -9.31 -2.87
N ASP A 71 -13.85 -10.04 -3.99
CA ASP A 71 -13.03 -9.87 -5.19
C ASP A 71 -13.18 -8.47 -5.79
N ASP A 72 -14.42 -7.95 -5.89
CA ASP A 72 -14.66 -6.61 -6.39
C ASP A 72 -14.12 -5.53 -5.43
N LEU A 73 -14.22 -5.73 -4.10
CA LEU A 73 -13.61 -4.82 -3.12
C LEU A 73 -12.09 -4.73 -3.28
N LEU A 74 -11.44 -5.87 -3.48
CA LEU A 74 -9.99 -5.93 -3.70
C LEU A 74 -9.59 -5.27 -5.03
N ILE A 75 -10.37 -5.51 -6.10
CA ILE A 75 -10.14 -4.86 -7.40
C ILE A 75 -10.29 -3.34 -7.27
N GLU A 76 -11.35 -2.86 -6.63
CA GLU A 76 -11.57 -1.42 -6.44
C GLU A 76 -10.45 -0.80 -5.59
N ALA A 77 -9.99 -1.46 -4.53
CA ALA A 77 -8.84 -1.00 -3.73
C ALA A 77 -7.55 -0.87 -4.56
N ILE A 78 -7.25 -1.84 -5.42
CA ILE A 78 -6.11 -1.78 -6.36
C ILE A 78 -6.26 -0.57 -7.29
N LEU A 79 -7.45 -0.38 -7.86
CA LEU A 79 -7.72 0.70 -8.81
C LEU A 79 -7.73 2.08 -8.16
N ASP A 80 -8.22 2.22 -6.93
CA ASP A 80 -8.24 3.48 -6.19
C ASP A 80 -6.84 3.98 -5.89
N ILE A 81 -5.94 3.10 -5.45
CA ILE A 81 -4.53 3.43 -5.26
C ILE A 81 -3.91 3.94 -6.57
N MET A 82 -4.08 3.21 -7.68
CA MET A 82 -3.51 3.62 -8.97
C MET A 82 -4.11 4.95 -9.47
N TYR A 83 -5.42 5.11 -9.30
CA TYR A 83 -6.12 6.33 -9.69
C TYR A 83 -5.66 7.53 -8.87
N LYS A 84 -5.43 7.34 -7.56
CA LYS A 84 -4.90 8.37 -6.67
C LYS A 84 -3.50 8.82 -7.08
N ILE A 85 -2.63 7.88 -7.45
CA ILE A 85 -1.24 8.16 -7.85
C ILE A 85 -1.18 8.96 -9.17
N ARG A 86 -1.86 8.52 -10.22
CA ARG A 86 -1.69 9.12 -11.57
C ARG A 86 -2.96 9.20 -12.41
N ARG A 87 -4.14 8.85 -11.89
CA ARG A 87 -5.39 8.75 -12.66
C ARG A 87 -5.27 7.87 -13.91
N ASN A 88 -4.40 6.87 -13.85
CA ASN A 88 -4.10 5.92 -14.91
C ASN A 88 -3.94 4.53 -14.30
N PHE A 89 -4.13 3.49 -15.10
CA PHE A 89 -4.02 2.11 -14.66
C PHE A 89 -2.90 1.42 -15.44
N VAL A 90 -1.98 0.81 -14.72
CA VAL A 90 -0.88 0.01 -15.25
C VAL A 90 -0.92 -1.33 -14.53
N LEU A 91 -0.93 -2.44 -15.26
CA LEU A 91 -1.11 -3.78 -14.71
C LEU A 91 -0.03 -4.70 -15.28
N ALA A 92 1.05 -4.90 -14.54
CA ALA A 92 2.10 -5.85 -14.87
C ALA A 92 1.52 -7.26 -14.94
N SER A 93 1.75 -7.98 -16.02
CA SER A 93 1.23 -9.34 -16.24
C SER A 93 2.31 -10.41 -16.16
N LYS A 94 3.58 -10.06 -16.42
CA LYS A 94 4.70 -11.00 -16.36
C LYS A 94 5.99 -10.27 -16.01
N ILE A 95 6.77 -10.85 -15.10
CA ILE A 95 8.12 -10.43 -14.77
C ILE A 95 9.03 -11.62 -15.06
N ASP A 96 9.94 -11.46 -16.02
CA ASP A 96 10.88 -12.49 -16.43
C ASP A 96 12.28 -12.06 -15.99
N LEU A 97 12.70 -12.57 -14.82
CA LEU A 97 13.98 -12.23 -14.20
C LEU A 97 15.17 -12.89 -14.92
N GLU A 98 14.94 -13.96 -15.69
CA GLU A 98 16.00 -14.66 -16.42
C GLU A 98 16.30 -13.97 -17.75
N ASN A 99 15.25 -13.58 -18.48
CA ASN A 99 15.36 -12.90 -19.77
C ASN A 99 15.29 -11.38 -19.66
N HIS A 100 15.21 -10.85 -18.44
CA HIS A 100 15.27 -9.43 -18.11
C HIS A 100 14.22 -8.59 -18.85
N TYR A 101 12.94 -8.96 -18.74
CA TYR A 101 11.85 -8.13 -19.25
C TYR A 101 10.62 -8.16 -18.35
N ILE A 102 9.80 -7.12 -18.49
CA ILE A 102 8.47 -7.02 -17.89
C ILE A 102 7.42 -6.78 -18.96
N GLU A 103 6.29 -7.45 -18.82
CA GLU A 103 5.07 -7.21 -19.61
C GLU A 103 4.00 -6.58 -18.74
N PHE A 104 3.27 -5.63 -19.31
CA PHE A 104 2.20 -4.94 -18.61
C PHE A 104 1.16 -4.41 -19.59
N TYR A 105 -0.04 -4.19 -19.08
CA TYR A 105 -1.10 -3.51 -19.79
C TYR A 105 -1.30 -2.11 -19.20
N SER A 106 -1.79 -1.18 -20.00
CA SER A 106 -2.21 0.12 -19.50
C SER A 106 -3.51 0.62 -20.12
N THR A 107 -4.22 1.46 -19.38
CA THR A 107 -5.45 2.13 -19.80
C THR A 107 -5.74 3.34 -18.91
N GLN A 108 -6.50 4.30 -19.43
CA GLN A 108 -7.09 5.39 -18.63
C GLN A 108 -8.53 5.08 -18.21
N ASN A 109 -9.12 4.03 -18.78
CA ASN A 109 -10.51 3.65 -18.53
C ASN A 109 -10.59 2.67 -17.35
N ARG A 110 -11.17 3.13 -16.23
CA ARG A 110 -11.33 2.33 -15.00
C ARG A 110 -12.09 1.04 -15.24
N LYS A 111 -13.20 1.08 -15.99
CA LYS A 111 -14.00 -0.11 -16.31
C LYS A 111 -13.17 -1.15 -17.08
N THR A 112 -12.35 -0.72 -18.05
CA THR A 112 -11.47 -1.63 -18.78
C THR A 112 -10.42 -2.27 -17.87
N ALA A 113 -9.85 -1.52 -16.91
CA ALA A 113 -8.90 -2.06 -15.94
C ALA A 113 -9.57 -3.05 -14.97
N HIS A 114 -10.76 -2.70 -14.47
CA HIS A 114 -11.61 -3.57 -13.65
C HIS A 114 -11.93 -4.89 -14.37
N ASP A 115 -12.47 -4.81 -15.58
CA ASP A 115 -12.84 -5.98 -16.38
C ASP A 115 -11.62 -6.88 -16.65
N PHE A 116 -10.44 -6.30 -16.87
CA PHE A 116 -9.20 -7.07 -17.00
C PHE A 116 -8.84 -7.79 -15.71
N LEU A 117 -8.79 -7.09 -14.56
CA LEU A 117 -8.44 -7.69 -13.27
C LEU A 117 -9.39 -8.85 -12.91
N LYS A 118 -10.69 -8.64 -13.13
CA LYS A 118 -11.74 -9.64 -12.86
C LYS A 118 -11.65 -10.85 -13.78
N ASN A 119 -11.58 -10.63 -15.10
CA ASN A 119 -11.59 -11.72 -16.07
C ASN A 119 -10.29 -12.55 -16.05
N SER A 120 -9.15 -11.91 -15.82
CA SER A 120 -7.86 -12.60 -15.72
C SER A 120 -7.59 -13.21 -14.35
N LYS A 121 -8.40 -12.87 -13.33
CA LYS A 121 -8.15 -13.18 -11.91
C LYS A 121 -6.74 -12.79 -11.48
N TRP A 122 -6.29 -11.63 -11.94
CA TRP A 122 -4.90 -11.17 -11.78
C TRP A 122 -4.44 -11.19 -10.32
N TYR A 123 -5.34 -10.84 -9.38
CA TYR A 123 -5.10 -10.83 -7.94
C TYR A 123 -4.82 -12.23 -7.35
N LEU A 124 -5.23 -13.30 -8.03
CA LEU A 124 -4.96 -14.69 -7.63
C LEU A 124 -3.66 -15.26 -8.25
N SER A 125 -2.92 -14.47 -9.04
CA SER A 125 -1.61 -14.89 -9.54
C SER A 125 -0.66 -15.15 -8.37
N GLU A 126 0.16 -16.20 -8.46
CA GLU A 126 1.09 -16.57 -7.37
C GLU A 126 2.03 -15.43 -6.95
N ASN A 127 2.34 -14.51 -7.87
CA ASN A 127 3.18 -13.36 -7.65
C ASN A 127 2.42 -12.02 -7.72
N ALA A 128 1.10 -12.00 -7.46
CA ALA A 128 0.27 -10.79 -7.57
C ALA A 128 0.82 -9.61 -6.75
N SER A 129 1.32 -9.86 -5.54
CA SER A 129 1.97 -8.84 -4.71
C SER A 129 3.13 -8.17 -5.44
N LEU A 130 4.02 -8.95 -6.07
CA LEU A 130 5.13 -8.43 -6.85
C LEU A 130 4.68 -7.72 -8.13
N LEU A 131 3.70 -8.29 -8.86
CA LEU A 131 3.14 -7.65 -10.05
C LEU A 131 2.56 -6.27 -9.69
N PHE A 132 1.93 -6.12 -8.53
CA PHE A 132 1.42 -4.83 -8.08
C PHE A 132 2.55 -3.82 -7.82
N VAL A 133 3.62 -4.23 -7.12
CA VAL A 133 4.77 -3.35 -6.86
C VAL A 133 5.37 -2.85 -8.18
N TYR A 134 5.63 -3.73 -9.15
CA TYR A 134 6.13 -3.33 -10.46
C TYR A 134 5.14 -2.45 -11.24
N SER A 135 3.85 -2.71 -11.10
CA SER A 135 2.79 -1.85 -11.67
C SER A 135 2.89 -0.43 -11.15
N ILE A 136 3.08 -0.25 -9.83
CA ILE A 136 3.26 1.06 -9.20
C ILE A 136 4.56 1.73 -9.67
N VAL A 137 5.69 1.01 -9.75
CA VAL A 137 6.96 1.57 -10.27
C VAL A 137 6.78 2.10 -11.69
N ILE A 138 6.16 1.31 -12.58
CA ILE A 138 5.91 1.75 -13.96
C ILE A 138 4.95 2.95 -13.98
N LEU A 139 3.90 2.93 -13.15
CA LEU A 139 2.92 4.01 -13.07
C LEU A 139 3.54 5.34 -12.63
N LEU A 140 4.47 5.32 -11.66
CA LEU A 140 5.17 6.51 -11.19
C LEU A 140 6.01 7.16 -12.30
N GLY A 141 6.66 6.35 -13.13
CA GLY A 141 7.57 6.80 -14.17
C GLY A 141 8.86 7.42 -13.62
N PRO A 142 9.83 7.72 -14.51
CA PRO A 142 11.20 8.06 -14.11
C PRO A 142 11.32 9.35 -13.28
N VAL A 143 10.53 10.38 -13.60
CA VAL A 143 10.61 11.69 -12.92
C VAL A 143 10.35 11.58 -11.42
N TRP A 144 9.42 10.73 -11.01
CA TRP A 144 9.06 10.58 -9.58
C TRP A 144 10.03 9.62 -8.88
N LEU A 145 10.46 8.57 -9.57
CA LEU A 145 11.40 7.58 -9.07
C LEU A 145 12.82 8.14 -8.86
N ASP A 146 13.22 9.15 -9.63
CA ASP A 146 14.54 9.81 -9.49
C ASP A 146 14.47 11.04 -8.55
N SER A 147 13.36 11.25 -7.83
CA SER A 147 13.25 12.32 -6.83
C SER A 147 13.94 11.97 -5.51
N TYR A 148 14.42 12.97 -4.77
CA TYR A 148 15.10 12.78 -3.49
C TYR A 148 14.23 12.08 -2.42
N ALA A 149 12.91 12.27 -2.49
CA ALA A 149 11.95 11.69 -1.57
C ALA A 149 11.74 10.17 -1.79
N PHE A 150 12.06 9.65 -2.97
CA PHE A 150 12.14 8.21 -3.25
C PHE A 150 13.59 7.72 -3.33
N SER A 151 14.39 8.00 -2.29
CA SER A 151 15.71 7.39 -2.15
C SER A 151 15.66 5.89 -1.87
N ASP A 152 14.53 5.42 -1.35
CA ASP A 152 14.35 4.09 -0.79
C ASP A 152 13.60 3.15 -1.73
N LEU A 153 14.03 1.88 -1.71
CA LEU A 153 13.39 0.78 -2.43
C LEU A 153 11.99 0.53 -1.87
N PHE A 154 11.07 -0.02 -2.67
CA PHE A 154 9.75 -0.41 -2.16
C PHE A 154 9.82 -1.63 -1.24
N ILE A 155 10.85 -2.46 -1.42
CA ILE A 155 11.15 -3.62 -0.59
C ILE A 155 12.58 -3.48 -0.04
N ILE A 156 12.70 -3.33 1.28
CA ILE A 156 13.98 -3.17 1.99
C ILE A 156 14.15 -4.35 2.95
N ASN A 157 15.25 -5.10 2.80
CA ASN A 157 15.55 -6.28 3.61
C ASN A 157 14.37 -7.27 3.69
N GLY A 158 13.60 -7.37 2.60
CA GLY A 158 12.42 -8.20 2.50
C GLY A 158 11.13 -7.61 3.07
N GLN A 159 11.16 -6.46 3.74
CA GLN A 159 9.98 -5.79 4.30
C GLN A 159 9.48 -4.67 3.39
N THR A 160 8.21 -4.32 3.54
CA THR A 160 7.62 -3.14 2.88
C THR A 160 8.28 -1.88 3.43
N SER A 161 8.74 -0.98 2.57
CA SER A 161 9.28 0.31 3.01
C SER A 161 8.17 1.31 3.38
N LEU A 162 8.48 2.24 4.27
CA LEU A 162 7.55 3.28 4.70
C LEU A 162 7.21 4.25 3.56
N ASN A 163 8.18 4.63 2.72
CA ASN A 163 7.92 5.50 1.59
C ASN A 163 6.95 4.85 0.60
N PHE A 164 7.02 3.53 0.45
CA PHE A 164 6.04 2.82 -0.35
C PHE A 164 4.63 2.86 0.28
N VAL A 165 4.50 2.66 1.60
CA VAL A 165 3.20 2.84 2.29
C VAL A 165 2.69 4.27 2.13
N LEU A 166 3.54 5.28 2.37
CA LEU A 166 3.21 6.70 2.24
C LEU A 166 2.68 7.03 0.84
N LEU A 167 3.28 6.46 -0.21
CA LEU A 167 2.79 6.58 -1.58
C LEU A 167 1.40 5.98 -1.76
N LEU A 168 1.17 4.76 -1.26
CA LEU A 168 -0.11 4.06 -1.44
C LEU A 168 -1.27 4.80 -0.75
N LEU A 169 -0.99 5.48 0.37
CA LEU A 169 -1.99 6.26 1.12
C LEU A 169 -2.27 7.62 0.47
N THR A 170 -1.21 8.31 0.06
CA THR A 170 -1.30 9.73 -0.35
C THR A 170 -1.46 9.90 -1.86
N GLY A 171 -0.99 8.95 -2.65
CA GLY A 171 -0.82 9.08 -4.09
C GLY A 171 0.28 10.07 -4.50
N ASP A 172 1.06 10.57 -3.55
CA ASP A 172 2.09 11.59 -3.78
C ASP A 172 3.45 11.12 -3.26
N VAL A 173 4.50 11.73 -3.79
CA VAL A 173 5.86 11.55 -3.31
C VAL A 173 6.07 12.50 -2.13
N LEU A 174 6.08 11.98 -0.91
CA LEU A 174 6.35 12.72 0.32
C LEU A 174 7.61 12.17 1.01
N ASP A 175 8.28 13.00 1.80
CA ASP A 175 9.48 12.61 2.54
C ASP A 175 9.15 11.95 3.89
N SER A 176 8.05 12.34 4.52
CA SER A 176 7.58 11.77 5.81
C SER A 176 6.12 12.15 6.09
N PHE A 177 5.59 11.66 7.20
CA PHE A 177 4.21 11.83 7.67
C PHE A 177 3.94 13.17 8.38
N HIS A 178 4.77 14.20 8.18
CA HIS A 178 4.56 15.53 8.77
C HIS A 178 3.63 16.40 7.89
N ASP A 179 3.09 17.46 8.48
CA ASP A 179 2.31 18.46 7.76
C ASP A 179 3.21 19.53 7.15
N GLY A 180 2.82 20.03 5.98
CA GLY A 180 3.49 21.12 5.29
C GLY A 180 4.90 20.77 4.81
N ASN A 181 5.52 21.70 4.09
CA ASN A 181 6.94 21.61 3.78
C ASN A 181 7.73 22.18 4.96
N ILE A 182 8.75 21.45 5.43
CA ILE A 182 9.62 21.88 6.53
C ILE A 182 11.06 22.01 6.03
N ILE A 183 11.85 22.84 6.71
CA ILE A 183 13.28 22.98 6.45
C ILE A 183 14.04 22.48 7.68
N THR A 184 14.85 21.44 7.50
CA THR A 184 15.70 20.87 8.56
C THR A 184 17.11 20.70 8.02
N ASN A 185 18.11 21.21 8.76
CA ASN A 185 19.53 21.17 8.36
C ASN A 185 19.80 21.73 6.95
N GLY A 186 19.04 22.73 6.52
CA GLY A 186 19.17 23.36 5.19
C GLY A 186 18.55 22.56 4.04
N VAL A 187 17.88 21.45 4.32
CA VAL A 187 17.17 20.62 3.33
C VAL A 187 15.67 20.84 3.49
N VAL A 188 14.97 20.97 2.37
CA VAL A 188 13.50 21.06 2.33
C VAL A 188 12.94 19.64 2.28
N PHE A 189 12.08 19.31 3.24
CA PHE A 189 11.32 18.07 3.28
C PHE A 189 9.85 18.36 2.98
N LYS A 190 9.28 17.58 2.06
CA LYS A 190 7.90 17.67 1.62
C LYS A 190 7.00 16.79 2.47
N GLY A 191 6.03 17.42 3.14
CA GLY A 191 4.98 16.76 3.90
C GLY A 191 3.62 16.85 3.22
N ALA A 192 2.59 16.35 3.90
CA ALA A 192 1.21 16.45 3.42
C ALA A 192 0.74 17.91 3.44
N LEU A 193 0.01 18.32 2.40
CA LEU A 193 -0.54 19.68 2.28
C LEU A 193 -2.04 19.76 2.58
N SER A 194 -2.67 18.63 2.88
CA SER A 194 -4.09 18.51 3.21
C SER A 194 -4.33 17.22 4.01
N GLU A 195 -5.49 17.11 4.65
CA GLU A 195 -5.93 15.89 5.31
C GLU A 195 -5.91 14.70 4.36
N GLN A 196 -5.42 13.56 4.86
CA GLN A 196 -5.37 12.33 4.11
C GLN A 196 -6.65 11.51 4.31
N GLU A 197 -7.01 10.75 3.28
CA GLU A 197 -8.18 9.89 3.33
C GLU A 197 -8.02 8.76 4.36
N ILE A 198 -6.84 8.13 4.35
CA ILE A 198 -6.42 7.10 5.30
C ILE A 198 -5.29 7.69 6.14
N GLY A 199 -5.40 7.54 7.45
CA GLY A 199 -4.44 8.07 8.40
C GLY A 199 -3.25 7.17 8.64
N PHE A 200 -2.36 7.61 9.50
CA PHE A 200 -1.22 6.82 9.97
C PHE A 200 -1.05 7.01 11.47
N VAL A 201 -0.73 5.92 12.16
CA VAL A 201 -0.41 5.93 13.59
C VAL A 201 0.77 5.00 13.85
N SER A 202 1.71 5.44 14.67
CA SER A 202 2.89 4.65 15.02
C SER A 202 3.13 4.62 16.52
N ILE A 203 3.69 3.50 16.96
CA ILE A 203 4.23 3.30 18.31
C ILE A 203 5.74 3.03 18.27
N SER A 204 6.38 3.35 17.14
CA SER A 204 7.83 3.16 16.97
C SER A 204 8.61 4.21 17.75
N ASP A 205 9.69 3.78 18.39
CA ASP A 205 10.62 4.67 19.10
C ASP A 205 11.50 5.52 18.16
N SER A 206 11.43 5.29 16.84
CA SER A 206 12.21 6.04 15.86
C SER A 206 11.68 7.47 15.73
N GLN A 207 12.55 8.46 15.94
CA GLN A 207 12.22 9.89 15.81
C GLN A 207 11.63 10.26 14.44
N ALA A 208 12.02 9.53 13.38
CA ALA A 208 11.47 9.74 12.04
C ALA A 208 9.96 9.46 11.95
N TYR A 209 9.40 8.69 12.88
CA TYR A 209 8.03 8.18 12.87
C TYR A 209 7.19 8.64 14.06
N GLN A 210 7.76 9.44 14.97
CA GLN A 210 7.02 10.06 16.07
C GLN A 210 6.33 11.37 15.66
N ASN A 211 6.88 12.07 14.66
CA ASN A 211 6.34 13.35 14.20
C ASN A 211 5.26 13.15 13.13
N ILE A 212 4.15 12.48 13.51
CA ILE A 212 2.98 12.34 12.65
C ILE A 212 2.15 13.62 12.71
N GLY A 213 2.02 14.28 11.57
CA GLY A 213 1.24 15.50 11.40
C GLY A 213 -0.27 15.28 11.55
N ASN A 214 -1.01 16.36 11.75
CA ASN A 214 -2.46 16.36 11.89
C ASN A 214 -3.16 15.79 10.66
N TYR A 215 -2.60 15.99 9.47
CA TYR A 215 -3.18 15.47 8.23
C TYR A 215 -3.17 13.94 8.12
N PHE A 216 -2.34 13.27 8.92
CA PHE A 216 -2.32 11.80 9.02
C PHE A 216 -2.95 11.27 10.31
N SER A 217 -2.81 11.98 11.43
CA SER A 217 -3.39 11.54 12.70
C SER A 217 -4.92 11.72 12.73
N HIS A 218 -5.44 12.69 11.98
CA HIS A 218 -6.88 12.99 11.86
C HIS A 218 -7.38 12.83 10.41
N PRO A 219 -7.42 11.58 9.89
CA PRO A 219 -7.82 11.32 8.52
C PRO A 219 -9.31 11.59 8.25
N LEU A 220 -9.65 11.79 6.98
CA LEU A 220 -11.02 12.01 6.53
C LEU A 220 -11.92 10.79 6.74
N GLN A 221 -11.37 9.59 6.51
CA GLN A 221 -12.02 8.34 6.86
C GLN A 221 -11.47 7.87 8.19
N SER A 222 -12.33 7.37 9.08
CA SER A 222 -11.90 6.81 10.37
C SER A 222 -11.18 5.45 10.19
N VAL A 223 -10.07 5.45 9.45
CA VAL A 223 -9.22 4.34 9.05
C VAL A 223 -7.77 4.82 9.09
N TRP A 224 -6.89 4.03 9.71
CA TRP A 224 -5.46 4.32 9.86
C TRP A 224 -4.63 3.11 9.47
N ILE A 225 -3.42 3.34 8.98
CA ILE A 225 -2.36 2.32 9.02
C ILE A 225 -1.65 2.40 10.36
N GLY A 226 -1.63 1.28 11.09
CA GLY A 226 -0.86 1.12 12.32
C GLY A 226 0.54 0.61 12.02
N TYR A 227 1.57 1.21 12.64
CA TYR A 227 2.97 0.80 12.48
C TYR A 227 3.67 0.50 13.80
N TYR A 228 4.08 -0.77 13.97
CA TYR A 228 4.76 -1.31 15.15
C TYR A 228 6.30 -1.11 15.14
N GLY A 229 6.88 -0.39 14.17
CA GLY A 229 8.34 -0.30 14.01
C GLY A 229 8.95 -1.44 13.17
N GLY A 230 8.15 -2.14 12.38
CA GLY A 230 8.58 -3.23 11.51
C GLY A 230 7.42 -4.03 10.89
N HIS A 231 6.23 -3.86 11.45
CA HIS A 231 5.00 -4.50 10.99
C HIS A 231 3.89 -3.47 10.81
N PHE A 232 3.04 -3.68 9.80
CA PHE A 232 1.94 -2.79 9.44
C PHE A 232 0.60 -3.52 9.56
N THR A 233 -0.38 -2.82 10.11
CA THR A 233 -1.77 -3.29 10.25
C THR A 233 -2.74 -2.20 9.80
N THR A 234 -4.01 -2.54 9.60
CA THR A 234 -5.07 -1.55 9.33
C THR A 234 -5.96 -1.42 10.54
N ILE A 235 -6.21 -0.19 11.01
CA ILE A 235 -7.09 0.08 12.14
C ILE A 235 -8.28 0.88 11.67
N VAL A 236 -9.48 0.48 12.09
CA VAL A 236 -10.76 0.99 11.60
C VAL A 236 -11.62 1.36 12.80
N LYS A 237 -12.07 2.61 12.89
CA LYS A 237 -13.07 3.02 13.90
C LYS A 237 -14.48 2.82 13.36
N THR A 238 -15.24 1.94 13.97
CA THR A 238 -16.64 1.63 13.64
C THR A 238 -17.60 2.74 14.11
N ASP A 239 -18.82 2.72 13.60
CA ASP A 239 -19.89 3.67 13.98
C ASP A 239 -20.24 3.60 15.47
N ASN A 240 -20.00 2.44 16.10
CA ASN A 240 -20.18 2.23 17.53
C ASN A 240 -18.99 2.72 18.38
N ASN A 241 -18.08 3.53 17.81
CA ASN A 241 -16.85 4.01 18.43
C ASN A 241 -15.86 2.92 18.88
N MET A 242 -16.00 1.68 18.41
CA MET A 242 -15.00 0.62 18.62
C MET A 242 -13.93 0.68 17.55
N PHE A 243 -12.69 0.39 17.91
CA PHE A 243 -11.58 0.27 16.97
C PHE A 243 -11.27 -1.21 16.71
N LEU A 244 -11.15 -1.58 15.44
CA LEU A 244 -10.80 -2.93 15.00
C LEU A 244 -9.47 -2.88 14.25
N GLU A 245 -8.53 -3.74 14.61
CA GLU A 245 -7.25 -3.91 13.92
C GLU A 245 -7.25 -5.16 13.04
N PHE A 246 -7.01 -5.00 11.75
CA PHE A 246 -6.79 -6.06 10.78
C PHE A 246 -5.28 -6.29 10.60
N ASP A 247 -4.81 -7.43 11.08
CA ASP A 247 -3.45 -7.90 10.87
C ASP A 247 -3.44 -9.07 9.88
N SER A 248 -2.82 -8.88 8.72
CA SER A 248 -2.74 -9.92 7.67
C SER A 248 -1.89 -11.12 8.06
N LEU A 249 -0.90 -10.96 8.96
CA LEU A 249 -0.04 -12.03 9.46
C LEU A 249 -0.67 -12.85 10.60
N GLN A 250 -1.70 -12.33 11.26
CA GLN A 250 -2.38 -13.07 12.32
C GLN A 250 -3.43 -14.02 11.73
N HIS A 251 -3.10 -15.31 11.62
CA HIS A 251 -3.96 -16.29 10.92
C HIS A 251 -5.17 -16.77 11.74
N ASN A 252 -5.13 -16.64 13.06
CA ASN A 252 -6.16 -17.19 13.95
C ASN A 252 -7.34 -16.25 14.20
N THR A 253 -7.25 -14.98 13.80
CA THR A 253 -8.30 -13.97 13.98
C THR A 253 -8.49 -13.16 12.70
N PHE A 254 -9.70 -12.61 12.50
CA PHE A 254 -9.97 -11.71 11.38
C PHE A 254 -9.56 -10.27 11.69
N PHE A 255 -9.79 -9.87 12.94
CA PHE A 255 -9.37 -8.60 13.51
C PHE A 255 -9.20 -8.75 15.03
N ASN A 256 -8.53 -7.78 15.66
CA ASN A 256 -8.42 -7.63 17.11
C ASN A 256 -9.17 -6.37 17.56
N ASP A 257 -9.75 -6.41 18.76
CA ASP A 257 -10.32 -5.22 19.39
C ASP A 257 -9.21 -4.32 19.93
N VAL A 258 -9.21 -3.06 19.52
CA VAL A 258 -8.30 -2.04 20.02
C VAL A 258 -9.01 -1.29 21.15
N SER A 259 -8.85 -1.81 22.37
CA SER A 259 -9.40 -1.26 23.62
C SER A 259 -8.33 -0.53 24.44
N GLU A 260 -8.66 -0.01 25.63
CA GLU A 260 -7.75 0.79 26.47
C GLU A 260 -6.39 0.14 26.77
N SER A 261 -6.32 -1.19 26.81
CA SER A 261 -5.07 -1.93 27.02
C SER A 261 -4.23 -2.11 25.75
N HIS A 262 -4.79 -1.79 24.58
CA HIS A 262 -4.12 -1.94 23.30
C HIS A 262 -3.14 -0.79 23.08
N ILE A 263 -1.94 -1.11 22.58
CA ILE A 263 -0.83 -0.15 22.48
C ILE A 263 -1.12 1.06 21.57
N PHE A 264 -1.95 0.88 20.54
CA PHE A 264 -2.40 1.99 19.69
C PHE A 264 -3.53 2.84 20.28
N TYR A 265 -4.22 2.39 21.33
CA TYR A 265 -5.44 3.06 21.80
C TYR A 265 -5.17 4.50 22.24
N GLN A 266 -4.09 4.73 22.97
CA GLN A 266 -3.71 6.07 23.41
C GLN A 266 -3.42 6.99 22.22
N GLN A 267 -2.69 6.49 21.22
CA GLN A 267 -2.37 7.25 20.02
C GLN A 267 -3.61 7.59 19.18
N LEU A 268 -4.61 6.70 19.15
CA LEU A 268 -5.85 6.89 18.40
C LEU A 268 -6.85 7.82 19.10
N THR A 269 -6.78 7.92 20.43
CA THR A 269 -7.79 8.64 21.24
C THR A 269 -7.25 9.89 21.92
N GLY A 270 -5.93 10.05 22.01
CA GLY A 270 -5.26 11.10 22.78
C GLY A 270 -5.44 10.95 24.30
N LYS A 271 -5.86 9.79 24.78
CA LYS A 271 -6.13 9.49 26.20
C LYS A 271 -5.09 8.55 26.80
#